data_AF-A0AAU6X4I1-F1
#
_entry.id   AF-A0AAU6X4I1-F1
#
_cell.length_a   1.000
_cell.length_b   1.000
_cell.length_c   1.000
_cell.angle_alpha   90.00
_cell.angle_beta   90.00
_cell.angle_gamma   90.00
#
_symmetry.space_group_name_H-M   'P 1'
#
loop_
_entity.id
_entity.type
_entity.pdbx_description
1 polymer ?
#
loop_
_entity_poly.entity_id
_entity_poly.type
_entity_poly.pdbx_seq_one_letter_code
_entity_poly.pdbx_strand_id
1 'polypeptide(L)'
;MITKIKTLEDVKEFVHQLMAEGLNYHPDDDFDNYVSMQTGDPSYTPAEALLRNQLNDKCFEVCEAAGADIYDISMEIFLKETGLDEFIPLPSQALPE
;
A
#
# COMPACT_ATOMS: atom_id res chain seq x y z
N MET A 1 0.83 1.73 -13.79
CA MET A 1 -0.50 1.45 -13.22
C MET A 1 -0.79 -0.02 -13.36
N ILE A 2 -0.66 -0.74 -12.25
CA ILE A 2 -1.03 -2.14 -12.14
C ILE A 2 -2.55 -2.27 -12.22
N THR A 3 -3.04 -3.36 -12.82
CA THR A 3 -4.48 -3.58 -13.01
C THR A 3 -4.95 -4.94 -12.50
N LYS A 4 -4.02 -5.76 -11.99
CA LYS A 4 -4.28 -7.09 -11.42
C LYS A 4 -3.23 -7.41 -10.38
N ILE A 5 -3.64 -7.99 -9.27
CA ILE A 5 -2.76 -8.51 -8.21
C ILE A 5 -2.85 -10.04 -8.22
N LYS A 6 -1.71 -10.73 -8.32
CA LYS A 6 -1.64 -12.20 -8.32
C LYS A 6 -0.53 -12.75 -7.45
N THR A 7 0.47 -11.93 -7.13
CA THR A 7 1.69 -12.32 -6.43
C THR A 7 2.09 -11.25 -5.42
N LEU A 8 2.94 -11.60 -4.46
CA LEU A 8 3.48 -10.62 -3.50
C LEU A 8 4.25 -9.48 -4.18
N GLU A 9 4.88 -9.74 -5.33
CA GLU A 9 5.54 -8.68 -6.10
C GLU A 9 4.52 -7.71 -6.72
N ASP A 10 3.34 -8.19 -7.13
CA ASP A 10 2.26 -7.31 -7.58
C ASP A 10 1.74 -6.44 -6.42
N VAL A 11 1.66 -6.98 -5.20
CA VAL A 11 1.29 -6.22 -3.99
C VAL A 11 2.29 -5.10 -3.75
N LYS A 12 3.59 -5.41 -3.79
CA LYS A 12 4.65 -4.39 -3.61
C LYS A 12 4.57 -3.31 -4.69
N GLU A 13 4.41 -3.70 -5.96
CA GLU A 13 4.26 -2.78 -7.07
C GLU A 13 3.04 -1.87 -6.90
N PHE A 14 1.92 -2.39 -6.38
CA PHE A 14 0.75 -1.58 -6.08
C PHE A 14 1.05 -0.55 -4.98
N VAL A 15 1.68 -0.95 -3.88
CA VAL A 15 2.06 -0.03 -2.79
C VAL A 15 3.01 1.06 -3.28
N HIS A 16 4.05 0.69 -4.05
CA HIS A 16 4.97 1.66 -4.66
C HIS A 16 4.23 2.68 -5.54
N GLN A 17 3.23 2.24 -6.31
CA GLN A 17 2.42 3.15 -7.13
C GLN A 17 1.60 4.12 -6.28
N LEU A 18 0.95 3.65 -5.21
CA LEU A 18 0.19 4.52 -4.31
C LEU A 18 1.09 5.58 -3.65
N MET A 19 2.30 5.19 -3.24
CA MET A 19 3.27 6.13 -2.69
C MET A 19 3.76 7.15 -3.72
N ALA A 20 4.03 6.72 -4.96
CA ALA A 20 4.40 7.62 -6.05
C ALA A 20 3.27 8.59 -6.43
N GLU A 21 2.01 8.20 -6.20
CA GLU A 21 0.82 9.06 -6.30
C GLU A 21 0.67 10.02 -5.11
N GLY A 22 1.54 9.93 -4.10
CA GLY A 22 1.59 10.81 -2.94
C GLY A 22 0.63 10.42 -1.82
N LEU A 23 0.16 9.18 -1.79
CA LEU A 23 -0.73 8.70 -0.73
C LEU A 23 0.04 8.34 0.53
N ASN A 24 -0.53 8.73 1.68
CA ASN A 24 -0.24 8.11 2.95
C ASN A 24 -1.11 6.85 3.10
N TYR A 25 -0.73 5.78 2.40
CA TYR A 25 -1.53 4.58 2.28
C TYR A 25 -1.72 3.86 3.63
N HIS A 26 -2.98 3.58 3.96
CA HIS A 26 -3.41 2.72 5.04
C HIS A 26 -4.24 1.56 4.45
N PRO A 27 -3.86 0.29 4.68
CA PRO A 27 -4.52 -0.87 4.05
C PRO A 27 -6.03 -0.98 4.26
N ASP A 28 -6.55 -0.55 5.42
CA ASP A 28 -7.98 -0.64 5.74
C ASP A 28 -8.81 0.58 5.29
N ASP A 29 -8.17 1.63 4.77
CA ASP A 29 -8.88 2.86 4.38
C ASP A 29 -9.51 2.73 2.99
N ASP A 30 -10.77 3.15 2.87
CA ASP A 30 -11.45 3.26 1.58
C ASP A 30 -10.81 4.36 0.71
N PHE A 31 -10.47 4.03 -0.53
CA PHE A 31 -9.85 4.96 -1.48
C PHE A 31 -10.72 6.18 -1.82
N ASP A 32 -12.04 6.13 -1.59
CA ASP A 32 -12.93 7.30 -1.73
C ASP A 32 -12.68 8.37 -0.65
N ASN A 33 -12.03 8.02 0.46
CA ASN A 33 -11.75 8.96 1.57
C ASN A 33 -10.43 9.73 1.41
N TYR A 34 -9.59 9.34 0.44
CA TYR A 34 -8.30 10.00 0.25
C TYR A 34 -8.48 11.37 -0.40
N VAL A 35 -7.81 12.36 0.18
CA VAL A 35 -7.82 13.74 -0.28
C VAL A 35 -6.39 14.18 -0.59
N SER A 36 -6.20 14.81 -1.74
CA SER A 36 -4.93 15.41 -2.12
C SER A 36 -4.60 16.57 -1.18
N MET A 37 -3.49 16.47 -0.46
CA MET A 37 -3.03 17.58 0.40
C MET A 37 -2.67 18.84 -0.39
N GLN A 38 -2.44 18.72 -1.70
CA GLN A 38 -2.07 19.86 -2.55
C GLN A 38 -3.29 20.66 -3.00
N THR A 39 -4.39 19.98 -3.34
CA THR A 39 -5.59 20.62 -3.92
C THR A 39 -6.77 20.67 -2.96
N GLY A 40 -6.82 19.78 -1.96
CA GLY A 40 -7.99 19.57 -1.09
C GLY A 40 -9.12 18.79 -1.75
N ASP A 41 -8.93 18.33 -2.99
CA ASP A 41 -9.91 17.53 -3.74
C ASP A 41 -9.67 16.02 -3.48
N PRO A 42 -10.67 15.15 -3.75
CA PRO A 42 -10.45 13.71 -3.74
C PRO A 42 -9.22 13.32 -4.56
N SER A 43 -8.39 12.42 -4.01
CA SER A 43 -7.20 11.93 -4.70
C SER A 43 -7.54 11.15 -5.97
N TYR A 44 -8.75 10.59 -6.02
CA TYR A 44 -9.23 9.75 -7.11
C TYR A 44 -10.66 10.13 -7.51
N THR A 45 -10.96 9.88 -8.79
CA THR A 45 -12.36 9.79 -9.21
C THR A 45 -13.03 8.55 -8.60
N PRO A 46 -14.38 8.49 -8.52
CA PRO A 46 -15.06 7.31 -7.96
C PRO A 46 -14.73 5.99 -8.68
N ALA A 47 -14.48 6.03 -9.99
CA ALA A 47 -14.09 4.84 -10.75
C ALA A 47 -12.66 4.38 -10.42
N GLU A 48 -11.76 5.33 -10.18
CA GLU A 48 -10.37 5.08 -9.77
C GLU A 48 -10.26 4.58 -8.34
N ALA A 49 -11.07 5.12 -7.42
CA ALA A 49 -11.19 4.64 -6.05
C ALA A 49 -11.73 3.21 -6.01
N LEU A 50 -12.83 2.93 -6.74
CA LEU A 50 -13.38 1.59 -6.88
C LEU A 50 -12.34 0.57 -7.40
N LEU A 51 -11.57 0.94 -8.42
CA LEU A 51 -10.52 0.06 -8.95
C LEU A 51 -9.44 -0.21 -7.89
N ARG A 52 -9.01 0.81 -7.14
CA ARG A 52 -7.98 0.65 -6.10
C ARG A 52 -8.49 -0.17 -4.93
N ASN A 53 -9.73 0.03 -4.48
CA ASN A 53 -10.38 -0.82 -3.49
C ASN A 53 -10.38 -2.30 -3.94
N GLN A 54 -10.75 -2.58 -5.20
CA GLN A 54 -10.72 -3.95 -5.74
C GLN A 54 -9.30 -4.55 -5.83
N LEU A 55 -8.29 -3.74 -6.17
CA LEU A 55 -6.90 -4.19 -6.17
C LEU A 55 -6.40 -4.46 -4.75
N ASN A 56 -6.78 -3.60 -3.80
CA ASN A 56 -6.44 -3.72 -2.39
C ASN A 56 -7.03 -4.99 -1.76
N ASP A 57 -8.29 -5.31 -2.06
CA ASP A 57 -8.90 -6.58 -1.67
C ASP A 57 -8.08 -7.78 -2.17
N LYS A 58 -7.56 -7.70 -3.40
CA LYS A 58 -6.68 -8.75 -3.94
C LYS A 58 -5.30 -8.77 -3.30
N CYS A 59 -4.79 -7.65 -2.79
CA CYS A 59 -3.58 -7.63 -1.97
C CYS A 59 -3.78 -8.43 -0.69
N PHE A 60 -4.90 -8.21 0.02
CA PHE A 60 -5.23 -9.01 1.22
C PHE A 60 -5.30 -10.50 0.92
N GLU A 61 -6.02 -10.90 -0.14
CA GLU A 61 -6.13 -12.32 -0.54
C GLU A 61 -4.76 -12.96 -0.82
N VAL A 62 -3.88 -12.24 -1.54
CA VAL A 62 -2.54 -12.73 -1.90
C VAL A 62 -1.60 -12.78 -0.69
N CYS A 63 -1.66 -11.78 0.18
CA CYS A 63 -0.89 -11.72 1.41
C CYS A 63 -1.28 -12.86 2.36
N GLU A 64 -2.59 -13.04 2.60
CA GLU A 64 -3.11 -14.13 3.45
C GLU A 64 -2.67 -15.50 2.93
N ALA A 65 -2.82 -15.74 1.62
CA ALA A 65 -2.42 -17.01 1.00
C ALA A 65 -0.90 -17.29 1.09
N ALA A 66 -0.08 -16.25 1.19
CA ALA A 66 1.37 -16.36 1.32
C ALA A 66 1.86 -16.34 2.79
N GLY A 67 0.96 -16.17 3.77
CA GLY A 67 1.32 -15.99 5.17
C GLY A 67 2.09 -14.69 5.43
N ALA A 68 1.83 -13.66 4.63
CA ALA A 68 2.43 -12.33 4.77
C ALA A 68 1.40 -11.33 5.30
N ASP A 69 1.86 -10.30 6.00
CA ASP A 69 1.02 -9.19 6.43
C ASP A 69 1.19 -8.00 5.46
N ILE A 70 0.06 -7.45 5.00
CA ILE A 70 0.06 -6.25 4.15
C ILE A 70 0.56 -5.01 4.88
N TYR A 71 0.38 -4.94 6.21
CA TYR A 71 0.93 -3.88 7.04
C TYR A 71 2.46 -3.94 7.07
N ASP A 72 3.03 -5.13 7.24
CA ASP A 72 4.49 -5.30 7.22
C ASP A 72 5.08 -4.93 5.86
N ILE A 73 4.45 -5.39 4.78
CA ILE A 73 4.91 -5.08 3.42
C ILE A 73 4.83 -3.56 3.15
N SER A 74 3.70 -2.94 3.47
CA SER A 74 3.47 -1.52 3.18
C SER A 74 4.36 -0.62 4.03
N MET A 75 4.52 -0.95 5.32
CA MET A 75 5.44 -0.25 6.23
C MET A 75 6.89 -0.41 5.78
N GLU A 76 7.33 -1.61 5.40
CA GLU A 76 8.71 -1.82 4.94
C GLU A 76 9.03 -1.00 3.68
N ILE A 77 8.10 -0.92 2.74
CA ILE A 77 8.23 -0.08 1.55
C ILE A 77 8.32 1.39 1.94
N PHE A 78 7.40 1.85 2.80
CA PHE A 78 7.37 3.24 3.26
C PHE A 78 8.69 3.66 3.93
N LEU A 79 9.21 2.82 4.84
CA LEU A 79 10.46 3.10 5.55
C LEU A 79 11.64 3.22 4.58
N LYS A 80 11.74 2.32 3.60
CA LYS A 80 12.81 2.35 2.59
C LYS A 80 12.72 3.55 1.66
N GLU A 81 11.53 3.89 1.18
CA GLU A 81 11.36 5.02 0.25
C GLU A 81 11.60 6.37 0.92
N THR A 82 11.32 6.47 2.21
CA THR A 82 11.53 7.70 2.99
C THR A 82 12.92 7.80 3.61
N GLY A 83 13.72 6.73 3.57
CA GLY A 83 15.03 6.63 4.25
C GLY A 83 14.92 6.51 5.77
N LEU A 84 13.71 6.28 6.29
CA LEU A 84 13.48 6.09 7.72
C LEU A 84 13.97 4.71 8.21
N ASP A 85 14.22 3.77 7.30
CA ASP A 85 14.81 2.47 7.59
C ASP A 85 16.22 2.56 8.21
N GLU A 86 16.92 3.70 8.04
CA GLU A 86 18.18 3.97 8.73
C GLU A 86 18.02 4.14 10.26
N PHE A 87 16.80 4.46 10.71
CA PHE A 87 16.48 4.78 12.11
C PHE A 87 15.44 3.84 12.73
N ILE A 88 14.55 3.28 11.91
CA ILE A 88 13.44 2.42 12.31
C ILE A 88 13.71 1.03 11.71
N PRO A 89 13.84 -0.03 12.53
CA PRO A 89 14.01 -1.38 12.03
C PRO A 89 12.88 -1.78 11.10
N LEU A 90 13.21 -2.51 10.03
CA LEU A 90 12.20 -3.04 9.12
C LEU A 90 11.38 -4.14 9.80
N PRO A 91 10.09 -4.31 9.46
CA PRO A 91 9.29 -5.43 9.92
C PRO A 91 9.97 -6.79 9.71
N SER A 92 10.60 -7.00 8.54
CA SER A 92 11.36 -8.22 8.25
C SER A 92 12.63 -8.43 9.10
N GLN A 93 13.09 -7.40 9.80
CA GLN A 93 14.25 -7.43 10.70
C GLN A 93 13.86 -7.54 12.17
N ALA A 94 12.59 -7.27 12.52
CA ALA A 94 12.10 -7.43 13.88
C ALA A 94 12.11 -8.92 14.27
N LEU A 95 12.61 -9.22 15.46
CA LEU A 95 12.51 -10.58 16.00
C LEU A 95 11.03 -10.86 16.32
N PRO A 96 10.51 -12.06 16.01
CA PRO A 96 9.16 -12.44 16.41
C PRO A 96 9.02 -12.36 17.93
N GLU A 97 7.88 -11.86 18.39
CA GLU A 97 7.51 -11.77 19.82
C GLU A 97 7.45 -13.14 20.52
#